data_AF-A0A849HZA6-F1
#
_entry.id   AF-A0A849HZA6-F1
#
_cell.length_a   1.000
_cell.length_b   1.000
_cell.length_c   1.000
_cell.angle_alpha   90.00
_cell.angle_beta   90.00
_cell.angle_gamma   90.00
#
_symmetry.space_group_name_H-M   'P 1'
#
loop_
_entity.id
_entity.type
_entity.pdbx_description
1 polymer ?
#
loop_
_entity_poly.entity_id
_entity_poly.type
_entity_poly.pdbx_seq_one_letter_code
_entity_poly.pdbx_strand_id
1 'polypeptide(L)'
;MSTRATYEFRSANCHLLDVTVCFYIHSDGYPEGAAENFYLMHDSKYPDNLQDYASQFFRINKSAEFTKNRDAHIDTEYHYIFSRNETLSVFERESNNRWLSLYKGHWLDFVNQHQQPDMKLYRFDTDFYYHRYYTMTLKEARAFIENKKEESRILEENGKINQAKILLYDMGYLKGQIKTIEEKIEND
;
A
#
# COMPACT_ATOMS: atom_id res chain seq x y z
N MET A 1 12.96 -18.63 -12.32
CA MET A 1 13.09 -18.01 -13.66
C MET A 1 12.85 -16.52 -13.46
N SER A 2 13.66 -15.66 -14.06
CA SER A 2 13.57 -14.21 -13.81
C SER A 2 12.57 -13.59 -14.78
N THR A 3 11.33 -13.36 -14.32
CA THR A 3 10.35 -12.60 -15.10
C THR A 3 10.57 -11.10 -14.93
N ARG A 4 10.33 -10.35 -16.00
CA ARG A 4 10.56 -8.91 -16.04
C ARG A 4 9.26 -8.12 -16.00
N ALA A 5 9.23 -7.08 -15.17
CA ALA A 5 8.05 -6.27 -15.00
C ALA A 5 8.33 -4.78 -15.07
N THR A 6 7.33 -4.03 -15.54
CA THR A 6 7.29 -2.57 -15.42
C THR A 6 6.16 -2.12 -14.51
N TYR A 7 6.41 -1.09 -13.72
CA TYR A 7 5.49 -0.53 -12.74
C TYR A 7 5.29 0.95 -13.05
N GLU A 8 4.10 1.31 -13.50
CA GLU A 8 3.72 2.65 -13.89
C GLU A 8 2.85 3.27 -12.79
N PHE A 9 3.34 4.36 -12.18
CA PHE A 9 2.61 5.14 -11.20
C PHE A 9 2.09 6.42 -11.83
N ARG A 10 0.77 6.57 -11.84
CA ARG A 10 0.08 7.77 -12.34
C ARG A 10 -0.25 8.66 -11.16
N SER A 11 0.50 9.75 -11.00
CA SER A 11 0.37 10.63 -9.85
C SER A 11 -0.92 11.46 -9.88
N ALA A 12 -1.45 11.70 -8.69
CA ALA A 12 -2.58 12.57 -8.39
C ALA A 12 -2.18 13.96 -7.89
N ASN A 13 -0.93 14.11 -7.45
CA ASN A 13 -0.54 15.13 -6.47
C ASN A 13 0.08 16.38 -7.09
N CYS A 14 0.13 16.47 -8.41
CA CYS A 14 0.44 17.71 -9.09
C CYS A 14 -0.77 18.14 -9.91
N HIS A 15 -1.58 19.05 -9.37
CA HIS A 15 -2.68 19.71 -10.10
C HIS A 15 -2.22 20.48 -11.36
N LEU A 16 -0.92 20.47 -11.65
CA LEU A 16 -0.29 21.21 -12.73
C LEU A 16 0.38 20.31 -13.78
N LEU A 17 0.57 19.00 -13.52
CA LEU A 17 1.19 18.05 -14.46
C LEU A 17 0.70 16.61 -14.20
N ASP A 18 0.17 15.94 -15.22
CA ASP A 18 -0.03 14.48 -15.24
C ASP A 18 1.34 13.79 -15.27
N VAL A 19 1.96 13.65 -14.09
CA VAL A 19 3.26 12.99 -13.96
C VAL A 19 3.04 11.49 -13.85
N THR A 20 3.52 10.78 -14.86
CA THR A 20 3.64 9.32 -14.84
C THR A 20 5.11 8.97 -14.64
N VAL A 21 5.38 8.11 -13.66
CA VAL A 21 6.73 7.54 -13.42
C VAL A 21 6.65 6.05 -13.71
N CYS A 22 7.66 5.52 -14.39
CA CYS A 22 7.75 4.09 -14.70
C CYS A 22 9.05 3.51 -14.14
N PHE A 23 8.91 2.37 -13.47
CA PHE A 23 10.02 1.59 -12.95
C PHE A 23 10.11 0.25 -13.68
N TYR A 24 11.31 -0.28 -13.79
CA TYR A 24 11.60 -1.58 -14.35
C TYR A 24 12.28 -2.45 -13.29
N ILE A 25 11.84 -3.69 -13.14
CA ILE A 25 12.48 -4.70 -12.27
C ILE A 25 12.76 -5.94 -13.11
N HIS A 26 14.01 -6.40 -13.06
CA HIS A 26 14.52 -7.49 -13.90
C HIS A 26 14.20 -8.90 -13.37
N SER A 27 13.49 -9.01 -12.26
CA SER A 27 13.18 -10.25 -11.55
C SER A 27 11.79 -10.25 -10.92
N ASP A 28 11.25 -11.45 -10.72
CA ASP A 28 9.99 -11.71 -10.00
C ASP A 28 8.80 -10.85 -10.46
N GLY A 29 8.72 -10.63 -11.77
CA GLY A 29 7.64 -9.89 -12.40
C GLY A 29 6.27 -10.59 -12.40
N TYR A 30 6.16 -11.82 -11.89
CA TYR A 30 4.86 -12.50 -11.73
C TYR A 30 3.95 -11.77 -10.73
N PRO A 31 2.62 -11.99 -10.77
CA PRO A 31 1.68 -11.37 -9.81
C PRO A 31 2.09 -11.50 -8.34
N GLU A 32 2.62 -12.65 -7.93
CA GLU A 32 3.08 -12.91 -6.57
C GLU A 32 4.28 -12.03 -6.18
N GLY A 33 5.29 -11.94 -7.05
CA GLY A 33 6.46 -11.09 -6.81
C GLY A 33 6.11 -9.60 -6.88
N ALA A 34 5.21 -9.20 -7.78
CA ALA A 34 4.69 -7.84 -7.80
C ALA A 34 3.90 -7.50 -6.54
N ALA A 35 3.11 -8.44 -5.99
CA ALA A 35 2.40 -8.25 -4.74
C ALA A 35 3.35 -8.03 -3.56
N GLU A 36 4.52 -8.68 -3.54
CA GLU A 36 5.57 -8.39 -2.56
C GLU A 36 6.13 -6.96 -2.74
N ASN A 37 6.44 -6.53 -3.97
CA ASN A 37 6.92 -5.17 -4.22
C ASN A 37 5.90 -4.09 -3.80
N PHE A 38 4.59 -4.32 -4.03
CA PHE A 38 3.52 -3.43 -3.58
C PHE A 38 3.27 -3.52 -2.07
N TYR A 39 3.40 -4.72 -1.48
CA TYR A 39 3.37 -4.89 -0.05
C TYR A 39 4.48 -4.04 0.58
N LEU A 40 5.73 -4.16 0.15
CA LEU A 40 6.85 -3.41 0.73
C LEU A 40 6.70 -1.88 0.64
N MET A 41 5.91 -1.37 -0.31
CA MET A 41 5.65 0.05 -0.48
C MET A 41 4.79 0.66 0.65
N HIS A 42 3.99 -0.12 1.37
CA HIS A 42 3.19 0.43 2.48
C HIS A 42 4.09 0.76 3.68
N ASP A 43 3.93 1.96 4.26
CA ASP A 43 4.55 2.32 5.53
C ASP A 43 3.49 2.61 6.59
N SER A 44 3.30 1.65 7.50
CA SER A 44 2.33 1.75 8.58
C SER A 44 2.61 2.89 9.58
N LYS A 45 3.78 3.55 9.51
CA LYS A 45 4.12 4.71 10.34
C LYS A 45 3.43 5.99 9.92
N TYR A 46 3.07 6.12 8.64
CA TYR A 46 2.49 7.34 8.08
C TYR A 46 1.08 7.05 7.54
N PRO A 47 0.17 8.04 7.56
CA PRO A 47 -1.09 7.91 6.82
C PRO A 47 -0.84 7.80 5.31
N ASP A 48 -1.55 6.90 4.65
CA ASP A 48 -1.42 6.62 3.22
C ASP A 48 -1.80 7.82 2.34
N ASN A 49 -2.75 8.65 2.78
CA ASN A 49 -3.16 9.85 2.04
C ASN A 49 -2.13 11.01 2.09
N LEU A 50 -1.07 10.86 2.88
CA LEU A 50 0.06 11.80 2.95
C LEU A 50 1.32 11.25 2.25
N GLN A 51 1.21 10.05 1.68
CA GLN A 51 2.31 9.28 1.12
C GLN A 51 2.36 9.43 -0.41
N ASP A 52 3.58 9.52 -0.95
CA ASP A 52 3.81 9.35 -2.39
C ASP A 52 4.21 7.89 -2.64
N TYR A 53 3.24 7.09 -3.11
CA TYR A 53 3.43 5.66 -3.39
C TYR A 53 4.57 5.41 -4.39
N ALA A 54 4.74 6.26 -5.42
CA ALA A 54 5.81 6.07 -6.39
C ALA A 54 7.19 6.21 -5.75
N SER A 55 7.37 7.27 -4.94
CA SER A 55 8.62 7.48 -4.19
C SER A 55 8.92 6.35 -3.20
N GLN A 56 7.90 5.83 -2.51
CA GLN A 56 8.10 4.74 -1.56
C GLN A 56 8.44 3.43 -2.25
N PHE A 57 7.71 3.10 -3.33
CA PHE A 57 7.98 1.94 -4.15
C PHE A 57 9.43 1.92 -4.61
N PHE A 58 9.93 3.05 -5.14
CA PHE A 58 11.32 3.15 -5.58
C PHE A 58 12.32 3.02 -4.42
N ARG A 59 12.05 3.65 -3.28
CA ARG A 59 12.96 3.62 -2.11
C ARG A 59 13.11 2.22 -1.52
N ILE A 60 12.03 1.44 -1.48
CA ILE A 60 12.03 0.13 -0.83
C ILE A 60 12.48 -0.98 -1.77
N ASN A 61 12.08 -0.93 -3.05
CA ASN A 61 12.40 -1.94 -4.04
C ASN A 61 13.74 -1.63 -4.70
N LYS A 62 14.84 -2.10 -4.09
CA LYS A 62 16.23 -1.79 -4.51
C LYS A 62 16.56 -2.19 -5.95
N SER A 63 15.83 -3.14 -6.52
CA SER A 63 15.98 -3.58 -7.90
C SER A 63 15.22 -2.73 -8.92
N ALA A 64 14.47 -1.72 -8.46
CA ALA A 64 13.71 -0.82 -9.32
C ALA A 64 14.64 0.19 -10.00
N GLU A 65 14.57 0.22 -11.33
CA GLU A 65 15.28 1.18 -12.18
C GLU A 65 14.28 2.12 -12.84
N PHE A 66 14.61 3.41 -12.96
CA PHE A 66 13.79 4.32 -13.76
C PHE A 66 13.80 3.89 -15.23
N THR A 67 12.64 3.81 -15.85
CA THR A 67 12.51 3.57 -17.29
C THR A 67 11.52 4.54 -17.91
N LYS A 68 11.62 4.72 -19.23
CA LYS A 68 10.80 5.69 -19.97
C LYS A 68 9.33 5.29 -19.97
N ASN A 69 9.06 4.01 -20.22
CA ASN A 69 7.73 3.41 -20.28
C ASN A 69 7.87 1.89 -20.44
N ARG A 70 6.74 1.18 -20.46
CA ARG A 70 6.68 -0.28 -20.66
C ARG A 70 7.30 -0.78 -21.99
N ASP A 71 7.33 0.07 -23.01
CA ASP A 71 7.82 -0.31 -24.35
C ASP A 71 9.33 -0.08 -24.51
N ALA A 72 9.98 0.53 -23.51
CA ALA A 72 11.42 0.75 -23.50
C ALA A 72 12.21 -0.57 -23.38
N HIS A 73 11.58 -1.62 -22.84
CA HIS A 73 12.16 -2.93 -22.61
C HIS A 73 11.33 -3.99 -23.36
N ILE A 74 11.85 -4.44 -24.51
CA ILE A 74 11.18 -5.43 -25.39
C ILE A 74 11.01 -6.78 -24.69
N ASP A 75 11.78 -7.04 -23.64
CA ASP A 75 11.74 -8.23 -22.79
C ASP A 75 10.78 -8.11 -21.60
N THR A 76 9.99 -7.04 -21.49
CA THR A 76 8.95 -6.91 -20.44
C THR A 76 7.85 -7.94 -20.66
N GLU A 77 7.60 -8.76 -19.64
CA GLU A 77 6.56 -9.80 -19.62
C GLU A 77 5.31 -9.34 -18.87
N TYR A 78 5.47 -8.55 -17.81
CA TYR A 78 4.37 -8.02 -17.02
C TYR A 78 4.39 -6.49 -16.93
N HIS A 79 3.20 -5.91 -16.86
CA HIS A 79 3.04 -4.48 -16.73
C HIS A 79 1.95 -4.15 -15.70
N TYR A 80 2.32 -3.32 -14.73
CA TYR A 80 1.49 -2.92 -13.60
C TYR A 80 1.24 -1.42 -13.70
N ILE A 81 -0.03 -1.02 -13.62
CA ILE A 81 -0.43 0.39 -13.64
C ILE A 81 -1.13 0.70 -12.32
N PHE A 82 -0.47 1.50 -11.49
CA PHE A 82 -1.02 2.06 -10.25
C PHE A 82 -1.63 3.43 -10.54
N SER A 83 -2.95 3.51 -10.43
CA SER A 83 -3.73 4.71 -10.74
C SER A 83 -4.01 5.57 -9.49
N ARG A 84 -4.34 6.84 -9.72
CA ARG A 84 -4.67 7.85 -8.70
C ARG A 84 -5.67 7.40 -7.63
N ASN A 85 -6.64 6.56 -7.99
CA ASN A 85 -7.69 6.08 -7.11
C ASN A 85 -7.35 4.72 -6.46
N GLU A 86 -6.06 4.47 -6.22
CA GLU A 86 -5.56 3.23 -5.62
C GLU A 86 -5.93 1.97 -6.42
N THR A 87 -6.29 2.15 -7.70
CA THR A 87 -6.61 1.07 -8.63
C THR A 87 -5.36 0.55 -9.28
N LEU A 88 -5.11 -0.74 -9.13
CA LEU A 88 -4.08 -1.48 -9.84
C LEU A 88 -4.69 -2.16 -11.07
N SER A 89 -4.03 -2.03 -12.21
CA SER A 89 -4.30 -2.83 -13.41
C SER A 89 -3.06 -3.66 -13.75
N VAL A 90 -3.24 -4.96 -13.98
CA VAL A 90 -2.14 -5.90 -14.27
C VAL A 90 -2.31 -6.47 -15.65
N PHE A 91 -1.23 -6.45 -16.41
CA PHE A 91 -1.17 -6.97 -17.76
C PHE A 91 -0.02 -7.95 -17.90
N GLU A 92 -0.27 -9.00 -18.68
CA GLU A 92 0.74 -9.96 -19.12
C GLU A 92 0.91 -9.85 -20.63
N ARG A 93 2.13 -9.99 -21.11
CA ARG A 93 2.44 -9.96 -22.53
C ARG A 93 2.32 -11.35 -23.13
N GLU A 94 1.43 -11.48 -24.12
CA GLU A 94 1.28 -12.69 -24.91
C GLU A 94 2.41 -12.83 -25.95
N SER A 95 2.59 -14.04 -26.48
CA SER A 95 3.60 -14.37 -27.51
C SER A 95 3.44 -13.56 -28.81
N ASN A 96 2.24 -13.05 -29.10
CA ASN A 96 1.93 -12.18 -30.24
C ASN A 96 2.20 -10.68 -29.95
N ASN A 97 2.83 -10.36 -28.81
CA ASN A 97 3.07 -9.01 -28.30
C ASN A 97 1.82 -8.20 -27.90
N ARG A 98 0.67 -8.85 -27.69
CA ARG A 98 -0.51 -8.21 -27.12
C ARG A 98 -0.45 -8.25 -25.59
N TRP A 99 -1.12 -7.29 -24.96
CA TRP A 99 -1.26 -7.23 -23.52
C TRP A 99 -2.62 -7.81 -23.11
N LEU A 100 -2.59 -8.88 -22.31
CA LEU A 100 -3.74 -9.51 -21.69
C LEU A 100 -3.97 -8.88 -20.31
N SER A 101 -5.17 -8.41 -20.03
CA SER A 101 -5.54 -7.89 -18.70
C SER A 101 -5.81 -9.04 -17.74
N LEU A 102 -5.01 -9.17 -16.68
CA LEU A 102 -5.15 -10.22 -15.67
C LEU A 102 -5.97 -9.76 -14.46
N TYR A 103 -5.82 -8.50 -14.07
CA TYR A 103 -6.45 -7.95 -12.87
C TYR A 103 -6.78 -6.48 -13.05
N LYS A 104 -7.91 -6.06 -12.46
CA LYS A 104 -8.24 -4.65 -12.27
C LYS A 104 -9.07 -4.49 -10.99
N GLY A 105 -8.55 -3.75 -10.03
CA GLY A 105 -9.19 -3.57 -8.72
C GLY A 105 -8.32 -2.75 -7.77
N HIS A 106 -8.66 -2.74 -6.49
CA HIS A 106 -7.89 -2.02 -5.49
C HIS A 106 -6.56 -2.74 -5.22
N TRP A 107 -5.44 -2.02 -5.17
CA TRP A 107 -4.11 -2.64 -5.01
C TRP A 107 -4.00 -3.51 -3.75
N LEU A 108 -4.69 -3.13 -2.68
CA LEU A 108 -4.74 -3.89 -1.43
C LEU A 108 -5.35 -5.29 -1.62
N ASP A 109 -6.41 -5.39 -2.43
CA ASP A 109 -7.06 -6.67 -2.71
C ASP A 109 -6.12 -7.56 -3.54
N PHE A 110 -5.42 -6.98 -4.51
CA PHE A 110 -4.39 -7.68 -5.27
C PHE A 110 -3.30 -8.22 -4.35
N VAL A 111 -2.74 -7.39 -3.47
CA VAL A 111 -1.72 -7.84 -2.50
C VAL A 111 -2.27 -8.96 -1.62
N ASN A 112 -3.46 -8.79 -1.04
CA ASN A 112 -4.06 -9.80 -0.16
C ASN A 112 -4.44 -11.12 -0.86
N GLN A 113 -4.66 -11.11 -2.17
CA GLN A 113 -4.90 -12.32 -2.97
C GLN A 113 -3.63 -13.16 -3.17
N HIS A 114 -2.46 -12.53 -3.13
CA HIS A 114 -1.17 -13.16 -3.43
C HIS A 114 -0.24 -13.29 -2.22
N GLN A 115 -0.63 -12.76 -1.06
CA GLN A 115 0.14 -12.84 0.19
C GLN A 115 -0.33 -13.95 1.12
N GLN A 116 0.53 -14.33 2.07
CA GLN A 116 0.14 -15.27 3.13
C GLN A 116 -0.94 -14.65 4.04
N PRO A 117 -1.84 -15.47 4.62
CA PRO A 117 -2.96 -14.96 5.42
C PRO A 117 -2.56 -14.04 6.60
N ASP A 118 -1.41 -14.28 7.22
CA ASP A 118 -0.88 -13.49 8.33
C ASP A 118 -0.25 -12.14 7.91
N MET A 119 0.03 -11.99 6.61
CA MET A 119 0.52 -10.76 5.99
C MET A 119 -0.60 -9.93 5.34
N LYS A 120 -1.87 -10.31 5.53
CA LYS A 120 -3.00 -9.54 5.02
C LYS A 120 -2.99 -8.12 5.58
N LEU A 121 -3.08 -7.17 4.67
CA LEU A 121 -3.16 -5.75 4.97
C LEU A 121 -4.62 -5.31 5.00
N TYR A 122 -4.92 -4.41 5.92
CA TYR A 122 -6.23 -3.82 6.10
C TYR A 122 -6.10 -2.31 6.12
N ARG A 123 -7.10 -1.65 5.56
CA ARG A 123 -7.27 -0.19 5.64
C ARG A 123 -7.98 0.13 6.95
N PHE A 124 -7.32 0.92 7.78
CA PHE A 124 -7.88 1.46 9.01
C PHE A 124 -8.07 2.95 8.87
N ASP A 125 -9.31 3.40 8.94
CA ASP A 125 -9.60 4.81 8.96
C ASP A 125 -9.26 5.38 10.36
N THR A 126 -8.66 6.56 10.39
CA THR A 126 -8.65 7.39 11.61
C THR A 126 -9.81 8.36 11.55
N ASP A 127 -10.00 9.17 12.59
CA ASP A 127 -11.25 9.90 12.79
C ASP A 127 -11.79 10.65 11.55
N PHE A 128 -13.09 10.94 11.61
CA PHE A 128 -13.84 11.53 10.52
C PHE A 128 -13.32 12.92 10.10
N TYR A 129 -12.55 13.60 10.95
CA TYR A 129 -12.15 15.00 10.74
C TYR A 129 -10.93 15.14 9.82
N TYR A 130 -10.01 14.19 9.85
CA TYR A 130 -8.76 14.29 9.08
C TYR A 130 -8.71 13.41 7.83
N HIS A 131 -9.71 12.56 7.60
CA HIS A 131 -9.78 11.62 6.45
C HIS A 131 -8.47 10.85 6.22
N ARG A 132 -7.73 10.58 7.29
CA ARG A 132 -6.48 9.83 7.27
C ARG A 132 -6.81 8.37 7.42
N TYR A 133 -6.10 7.53 6.68
CA TYR A 133 -6.17 6.09 6.82
C TYR A 133 -4.77 5.53 6.80
N TYR A 134 -4.64 4.36 7.39
CA TYR A 134 -3.40 3.61 7.45
C TYR A 134 -3.65 2.23 6.86
N THR A 135 -2.73 1.77 6.03
CA THR A 135 -2.67 0.37 5.64
C THR A 135 -1.68 -0.36 6.55
N MET A 136 -2.12 -1.43 7.19
CA MET A 136 -1.27 -2.26 8.05
C MET A 136 -1.88 -3.64 8.28
N THR A 137 -1.07 -4.58 8.78
CA THR A 137 -1.55 -5.88 9.29
C THR A 137 -2.29 -5.71 10.62
N LEU A 138 -3.09 -6.71 11.01
CA LEU A 138 -3.71 -6.73 12.35
C LEU A 138 -2.68 -6.70 13.49
N LYS A 139 -1.52 -7.36 13.29
CA LYS A 139 -0.42 -7.35 14.25
C LYS A 139 0.14 -5.95 14.44
N GLU A 140 0.39 -5.23 13.34
CA GLU A 140 0.85 -3.85 13.37
C GLU A 140 -0.19 -2.91 13.97
N ALA A 141 -1.48 -3.08 13.65
CA ALA A 141 -2.54 -2.26 14.23
C ALA A 141 -2.62 -2.36 15.75
N ARG A 142 -2.48 -3.58 16.29
CA ARG A 142 -2.40 -3.79 17.74
C ARG A 142 -1.15 -3.12 18.33
N ALA A 143 0.01 -3.27 17.69
CA ALA A 143 1.24 -2.64 18.15
C ALA A 143 1.17 -1.10 18.10
N PHE A 144 0.55 -0.55 17.05
CA PHE A 144 0.31 0.88 16.89
C PHE A 144 -0.55 1.42 18.04
N ILE A 145 -1.64 0.72 18.39
CA ILE A 145 -2.48 1.06 19.55
C ILE A 145 -1.67 1.06 20.85
N GLU A 146 -0.87 0.02 21.13
CA GLU A 146 -0.07 0.01 22.36
C GLU A 146 0.96 1.14 22.42
N ASN A 147 1.59 1.48 21.29
CA ASN A 147 2.50 2.63 21.21
C ASN A 147 1.76 3.96 21.49
N LYS A 148 0.59 4.16 20.88
CA LYS A 148 -0.22 5.37 21.10
C LYS A 148 -0.75 5.51 22.54
N LYS A 149 -1.02 4.39 23.21
CA LYS A 149 -1.33 4.38 24.66
C LYS A 149 -0.18 4.93 25.47
N GLU A 150 1.04 4.48 25.19
CA GLU A 150 2.23 4.92 25.90
C GLU A 150 2.53 6.40 25.63
N GLU A 151 2.39 6.84 24.37
CA GLU A 151 2.49 8.26 24.01
C GLU A 151 1.45 9.11 24.77
N SER A 152 0.21 8.64 24.87
CA SER A 152 -0.83 9.29 25.66
C SER A 152 -0.45 9.42 27.13
N ARG A 153 0.10 8.35 27.74
CA ARG A 153 0.55 8.35 29.13
C ARG A 153 1.64 9.41 29.36
N ILE A 154 2.62 9.48 28.46
CA ILE A 154 3.70 10.49 28.50
C ILE A 154 3.13 11.92 28.36
N LEU A 155 2.13 12.11 27.50
CA LEU A 155 1.47 13.41 27.35
C LEU A 155 0.74 13.84 28.63
N GLU A 156 0.06 12.92 29.31
CA GLU A 156 -0.60 13.18 30.59
C GLU A 156 0.41 13.56 31.68
N GLU A 157 1.51 12.82 31.80
CA GLU A 157 2.61 13.12 32.75
C GLU A 157 3.22 14.51 32.53
N ASN A 158 3.26 14.96 31.28
CA ASN A 158 3.73 16.29 30.89
C ASN A 158 2.65 17.38 30.97
N GLY A 159 1.47 17.10 31.54
CA GLY A 159 0.37 18.05 31.69
C GLY A 159 -0.39 18.37 30.39
N LYS A 160 -0.13 17.65 29.29
CA LYS A 160 -0.77 17.85 27.98
C LYS A 160 -2.05 17.01 27.83
N ILE A 161 -2.95 17.12 28.81
CA ILE A 161 -4.15 16.27 28.95
C ILE A 161 -5.05 16.30 27.71
N ASN A 162 -5.22 17.45 27.05
CA ASN A 162 -6.07 17.53 25.86
C ASN A 162 -5.51 16.75 24.67
N GLN A 163 -4.18 16.71 24.51
CA GLN A 163 -3.53 15.96 23.44
C GLN A 163 -3.63 14.45 23.69
N ALA A 164 -3.44 14.03 24.95
CA ALA A 164 -3.65 12.65 25.38
C ALA A 164 -5.08 12.16 25.11
N LYS A 165 -6.10 12.97 25.44
CA LYS A 165 -7.51 12.62 25.19
C LYS A 165 -7.83 12.43 23.72
N ILE A 166 -7.32 13.30 22.84
CA ILE A 166 -7.49 13.17 21.39
C ILE A 166 -6.89 11.85 20.92
N LEU A 167 -5.67 11.53 21.38
CA LEU A 167 -4.99 10.30 21.01
C LEU A 167 -5.77 9.05 21.43
N LEU A 168 -6.31 9.03 22.66
CA LEU A 168 -7.15 7.93 23.15
C LEU A 168 -8.47 7.78 22.37
N TYR A 169 -9.04 8.88 21.88
CA TYR A 169 -10.24 8.86 21.06
C TYR A 169 -9.99 8.14 19.72
N ASP A 170 -8.92 8.54 19.01
CA ASP A 170 -8.52 7.90 17.75
C ASP A 170 -8.28 6.40 17.92
N MET A 171 -7.65 6.01 19.03
CA MET A 171 -7.42 4.61 19.36
C MET A 171 -8.70 3.83 19.62
N GLY A 172 -9.73 4.45 20.21
CA GLY A 172 -11.03 3.82 20.41
C GLY A 172 -11.68 3.42 19.08
N TYR A 173 -11.57 4.30 18.08
CA TYR A 173 -12.08 4.05 16.73
C TYR A 173 -11.33 2.90 16.03
N LEU A 174 -10.00 2.90 16.11
CA LEU A 174 -9.17 1.82 15.55
C LEU A 174 -9.47 0.47 16.19
N LYS A 175 -9.64 0.41 17.52
CA LYS A 175 -10.01 -0.82 18.23
C LYS A 175 -11.35 -1.38 17.74
N GLY A 176 -12.33 -0.52 17.48
CA GLY A 176 -13.62 -0.91 16.93
C GLY A 176 -13.48 -1.61 15.57
N GLN A 177 -12.69 -1.03 14.67
CA GLN A 177 -12.42 -1.60 13.35
C GLN A 177 -11.68 -2.94 13.42
N ILE A 178 -10.66 -3.05 14.27
CA ILE A 178 -9.93 -4.32 14.51
C ILE A 178 -10.91 -5.42 14.92
N LYS A 179 -11.79 -5.13 15.90
CA LYS A 179 -12.78 -6.10 16.38
C LYS A 179 -13.71 -6.56 15.24
N THR A 180 -14.20 -5.62 14.42
CA THR A 180 -15.06 -5.94 13.28
C THR A 180 -14.34 -6.80 12.24
N ILE A 181 -13.05 -6.59 12.01
CA ILE A 181 -12.26 -7.40 11.08
C ILE A 181 -12.06 -8.81 11.65
N GLU A 182 -11.70 -8.92 12.93
CA GLU A 182 -11.53 -10.21 13.62
C GLU A 182 -12.82 -11.03 13.59
N GLU A 183 -13.97 -10.41 13.88
CA GLU A 183 -15.29 -11.06 13.79
C GLU A 183 -15.59 -11.59 12.38
N LYS A 184 -15.18 -10.88 11.32
CA LYS A 184 -15.36 -11.37 9.94
C LYS A 184 -14.49 -12.58 9.66
N ILE A 185 -13.23 -12.55 10.09
CA ILE A 185 -12.29 -13.66 9.89
C ILE A 185 -12.74 -14.93 10.62
N GLU A 186 -13.34 -14.80 11.80
CA GLU A 186 -13.87 -15.96 12.55
C GLU A 186 -15.11 -16.60 11.90
N ASN A 187 -15.82 -15.85 11.05
CA ASN A 187 -17.07 -16.28 10.41
C ASN A 187 -16.90 -16.74 8.94
N ASP A 188 -15.72 -16.57 8.35
CA ASP A 188 -15.35 -17.00 6.99
C ASP A 188 -14.61 -18.36 7.01
#